data_AF-A0A2D8EVL6-F1
#
_entry.id   AF-A0A2D8EVL6-F1
#
_cell.length_a   1.000
_cell.length_b   1.000
_cell.length_c   1.000
_cell.angle_alpha   90.00
_cell.angle_beta   90.00
_cell.angle_gamma   90.00
#
_symmetry.space_group_name_H-M   'P 1'
#
loop_
_entity.id
_entity.type
_entity.pdbx_description
1 polymer ?
#
loop_
_entity_poly.entity_id
_entity_poly.type
_entity_poly.pdbx_seq_one_letter_code
_entity_poly.pdbx_strand_id
1 'polypeptide(L)'
;MPRSQLSESAKYYRDNAKARKKKAETDKKVNARPEQRKKRSELSTARRRAKKRGVNLRGKDMSHTKDGRMVPENSSRNRARQGSNGKSTKK
;
A
#
# COMPACT_ATOMS: atom_id res chain seq x y z
N MET A 1 -4.52 18.15 10.58
CA MET A 1 -5.91 17.94 10.14
C MET A 1 -6.82 17.92 11.35
N PRO A 2 -7.97 18.62 11.30
CA PRO A 2 -8.96 18.62 12.37
C PRO A 2 -9.53 17.23 12.61
N ARG A 3 -10.02 16.96 13.84
CA ARG A 3 -10.63 15.68 14.24
C ARG A 3 -11.75 15.23 13.31
N SER A 4 -12.55 16.17 12.81
CA SER A 4 -13.70 15.94 11.94
C SER A 4 -13.34 15.35 10.58
N GLN A 5 -12.12 15.57 10.10
CA GLN A 5 -11.65 15.10 8.79
C GLN A 5 -10.87 13.76 8.87
N LEU A 6 -10.70 13.18 10.06
CA LEU A 6 -10.00 11.91 10.24
C LEU A 6 -10.94 10.73 10.02
N SER A 7 -10.41 9.64 9.48
CA SER A 7 -11.10 8.34 9.49
C SER A 7 -11.25 7.83 10.93
N GLU A 8 -12.23 6.95 11.15
CA GLU A 8 -12.53 6.43 12.49
C GLU A 8 -11.33 5.75 13.16
N SER A 9 -10.59 4.95 12.38
CA SER A 9 -9.34 4.34 12.82
C SER A 9 -8.25 5.36 13.15
N ALA A 10 -8.17 6.47 12.40
CA ALA A 10 -7.19 7.52 12.66
C ALA A 10 -7.54 8.33 13.93
N LYS A 11 -8.82 8.57 14.21
CA LYS A 11 -9.26 9.13 15.50
C LYS A 11 -8.87 8.21 16.65
N TYR A 12 -9.18 6.92 16.54
CA TYR A 12 -8.85 5.91 17.55
C TYR A 12 -7.35 5.89 17.92
N TYR A 13 -6.45 5.81 16.93
CA TYR A 13 -5.01 5.82 17.21
C TYR A 13 -4.47 7.20 17.61
N ARG A 14 -5.23 8.27 17.44
CA ARG A 14 -4.84 9.58 17.98
C ARG A 14 -5.17 9.67 19.46
N ASP A 15 -6.33 9.18 19.87
CA ASP A 15 -6.80 9.26 21.25
C ASP A 15 -6.20 8.14 22.12
N ASN A 16 -5.78 7.03 21.52
CA ASN A 16 -5.17 5.90 22.22
C ASN A 16 -3.67 5.75 21.90
N ALA A 17 -2.84 6.41 22.70
CA ALA A 17 -1.39 6.39 22.55
C ALA A 17 -0.78 4.98 22.71
N LYS A 18 -1.32 4.15 23.61
CA LYS A 18 -0.86 2.77 23.83
C LYS A 18 -1.11 1.90 22.60
N ALA A 19 -2.33 1.96 22.04
CA ALA A 19 -2.68 1.24 20.81
C ALA A 19 -1.85 1.71 19.61
N ARG A 20 -1.57 3.02 19.52
CA ARG A 20 -0.71 3.58 18.47
C ARG A 20 0.73 3.05 18.56
N LYS A 21 1.31 2.99 19.78
CA LYS A 21 2.64 2.43 20.00
C LYS A 21 2.70 0.96 19.57
N LYS A 22 1.74 0.15 20.03
CA LYS A 22 1.64 -1.28 19.64
C LYS A 22 1.56 -1.46 18.12
N LYS A 23 0.73 -0.66 17.44
CA LYS A 23 0.62 -0.69 15.98
C LYS A 23 1.93 -0.27 15.29
N ALA A 24 2.59 0.78 15.79
CA ALA A 24 3.86 1.23 15.23
C ALA A 24 4.96 0.15 15.35
N GLU A 25 5.00 -0.57 16.48
CA GLU A 25 5.92 -1.69 16.67
C GLU A 25 5.64 -2.85 15.71
N THR A 26 4.36 -3.23 15.54
CA THR A 26 3.99 -4.29 14.59
C THR A 26 4.31 -3.88 13.16
N ASP A 27 3.98 -2.65 12.77
CA ASP A 27 4.27 -2.13 11.44
C ASP A 27 5.79 -2.04 11.19
N LYS A 28 6.58 -1.68 12.20
CA LYS A 28 8.05 -1.67 12.12
C LYS A 28 8.59 -3.08 11.87
N LYS A 29 8.11 -4.08 12.61
CA LYS A 29 8.51 -5.49 12.42
C LYS A 29 8.17 -6.00 11.03
N VAL A 30 6.95 -5.72 10.53
CA VAL A 30 6.53 -6.14 9.18
C VAL A 30 7.36 -5.44 8.09
N ASN A 31 7.59 -4.13 8.22
CA ASN A 31 8.36 -3.38 7.23
C ASN A 31 9.86 -3.70 7.24
N ALA A 32 10.40 -4.21 8.36
CA ALA A 32 11.78 -4.65 8.45
C ALA A 32 12.04 -5.97 7.68
N ARG A 33 11.00 -6.76 7.39
CA ARG A 33 11.13 -8.04 6.69
C ARG A 33 11.78 -7.84 5.30
N PRO A 34 12.76 -8.68 4.92
CA PRO A 34 13.49 -8.53 3.66
C PRO A 34 12.56 -8.60 2.44
N GLU A 35 11.55 -9.47 2.47
CA GLU A 35 10.54 -9.60 1.42
C GLU A 35 9.77 -8.30 1.21
N GLN A 36 9.36 -7.64 2.29
CA GLN A 36 8.61 -6.39 2.23
C GLN A 36 9.49 -5.25 1.71
N ARG A 37 10.77 -5.22 2.10
CA ARG A 37 11.77 -4.28 1.56
C ARG A 37 11.98 -4.49 0.07
N LYS A 38 12.15 -5.75 -0.37
CA LYS A 38 12.31 -6.12 -1.79
C LYS A 38 11.08 -5.69 -2.60
N LYS A 39 9.88 -6.07 -2.16
CA LYS A 39 8.61 -5.67 -2.78
C LYS A 39 8.47 -4.15 -2.90
N ARG A 40 8.84 -3.40 -1.86
CA ARG A 40 8.79 -1.93 -1.88
C ARG A 40 9.79 -1.33 -2.87
N SER A 41 10.99 -1.90 -2.96
CA SER A 41 12.02 -1.50 -3.92
C SER A 41 11.57 -1.73 -5.36
N GLU A 42 11.01 -2.91 -5.65
CA GLU A 42 10.47 -3.29 -6.96
C GLU A 42 9.36 -2.34 -7.40
N LEU A 43 8.38 -2.09 -6.53
CA LEU A 43 7.26 -1.17 -6.81
C LEU A 43 7.75 0.27 -7.03
N SER A 44 8.71 0.74 -6.24
CA SER A 44 9.31 2.07 -6.40
C SER A 44 10.04 2.22 -7.73
N THR A 45 10.84 1.22 -8.09
CA THR A 45 11.57 1.16 -9.35
C THR A 45 10.62 1.15 -10.54
N ALA A 46 9.58 0.32 -10.50
CA ALA A 46 8.55 0.26 -11.53
C ALA A 46 7.81 1.60 -11.68
N ARG A 47 7.47 2.26 -10.55
CA ARG A 47 6.85 3.58 -10.56
C ARG A 47 7.76 4.64 -11.18
N ARG A 48 9.06 4.62 -10.86
CA ARG A 48 10.05 5.53 -11.46
C ARG A 48 10.20 5.31 -12.96
N ARG A 49 10.26 4.05 -13.41
CA ARG A 49 10.29 3.68 -14.83
C ARG A 49 9.04 4.14 -15.57
N ALA A 50 7.86 3.95 -14.99
CA ALA A 50 6.60 4.41 -15.57
C ALA A 50 6.55 5.95 -15.69
N LYS A 51 7.02 6.68 -14.66
CA LYS A 51 7.15 8.14 -14.72
C LYS A 51 8.10 8.59 -15.83
N LYS A 52 9.27 7.94 -15.97
CA LYS A 52 10.25 8.22 -17.03
C LYS A 52 9.66 7.99 -18.44
N ARG A 53 8.73 7.05 -18.57
CA ARG A 53 7.99 6.75 -19.81
C ARG A 53 6.80 7.69 -20.07
N GLY A 54 6.59 8.72 -19.25
CA GLY A 54 5.47 9.66 -19.42
C GLY A 54 4.11 9.13 -18.95
N VAL A 55 4.06 8.01 -18.22
CA VAL A 55 2.80 7.46 -17.72
C VAL A 55 2.23 8.35 -16.61
N ASN A 56 0.98 8.79 -16.76
CA ASN A 56 0.26 9.49 -15.70
C ASN A 56 -0.09 8.52 -14.55
N LEU A 57 0.56 8.73 -13.41
CA LEU A 57 0.42 7.94 -12.18
C LEU A 57 -0.47 8.62 -11.12
N ARG A 58 -1.18 9.70 -11.46
CA ARG A 58 -2.10 10.37 -10.53
C ARG A 58 -3.23 9.40 -10.16
N GLY A 59 -3.38 9.12 -8.86
CA GLY A 59 -4.37 8.17 -8.35
C GLY A 59 -4.11 6.70 -8.75
N LYS A 60 -2.90 6.37 -9.22
CA LYS A 60 -2.53 5.01 -9.64
C LYS A 60 -1.36 4.47 -8.83
N ASP A 61 -1.47 3.20 -8.47
CA ASP A 61 -0.42 2.39 -7.85
C ASP A 61 0.08 1.35 -8.87
N MET A 62 1.33 0.89 -8.71
CA MET A 62 1.81 -0.24 -9.50
C MET A 62 1.23 -1.54 -8.91
N SER A 63 0.58 -2.35 -9.75
CA SER A 63 -0.01 -3.62 -9.37
C SER A 63 0.68 -4.77 -10.09
N HIS A 64 0.85 -5.89 -9.38
CA HIS A 64 1.36 -7.13 -9.97
C HIS A 64 0.23 -7.83 -10.71
N THR A 65 0.46 -8.22 -11.96
CA THR A 65 -0.45 -9.07 -12.71
C THR A 65 -0.15 -10.54 -12.47
N LYS A 66 -1.11 -11.41 -12.82
CA LYS A 66 -0.91 -12.87 -12.82
C LYS A 66 0.28 -13.29 -13.69
N ASP A 67 0.49 -12.61 -14.81
CA ASP A 67 1.62 -12.83 -15.74
C ASP A 67 2.98 -12.34 -15.21
N GLY A 68 3.07 -11.88 -13.96
CA GLY A 68 4.32 -11.39 -13.37
C GLY A 68 4.74 -9.99 -13.80
N ARG A 69 3.94 -9.31 -14.65
CA ARG A 69 4.20 -7.93 -15.08
C ARG A 69 3.68 -6.93 -14.04
N MET A 70 4.25 -5.73 -14.01
CA MET A 70 3.76 -4.62 -13.20
C MET A 70 3.07 -3.58 -14.07
N VAL A 71 1.81 -3.28 -13.76
CA VAL A 71 0.99 -2.30 -14.50
C VAL A 71 0.44 -1.22 -13.58
N PRO A 72 0.30 0.02 -14.07
CA PRO A 72 -0.38 1.07 -13.32
C PRO A 72 -1.88 0.75 -13.22
N GLU A 73 -2.41 0.83 -12.01
CA GLU A 73 -3.81 0.56 -11.72
C GLU A 73 -4.36 1.61 -10.74
N ASN A 74 -5.65 1.94 -10.85
CA ASN A 74 -6.31 2.83 -9.90
C ASN A 74 -6.11 2.32 -8.46
N SER A 75 -5.58 3.18 -7.58
CA SER A 75 -5.24 2.81 -6.21
C SER A 75 -6.44 2.28 -5.43
N SER A 76 -7.64 2.79 -5.68
CA SER A 76 -8.86 2.32 -5.00
C SER A 76 -9.17 0.87 -5.35
N ARG A 77 -9.07 0.51 -6.64
CA ARG A 77 -9.31 -0.86 -7.11
C ARG A 77 -8.22 -1.82 -6.63
N ASN A 78 -6.96 -1.39 -6.69
CA ASN A 78 -5.84 -2.20 -6.24
C ASN A 78 -5.91 -2.52 -4.74
N ARG A 79 -6.28 -1.54 -3.90
CA ARG A 79 -6.40 -1.72 -2.44
C ARG A 79 -7.67 -2.47 -2.04
N ALA A 80 -8.75 -2.33 -2.81
CA ALA A 80 -10.00 -3.07 -2.59
C ALA A 80 -9.94 -4.52 -3.07
N ARG A 81 -8.92 -4.89 -3.85
CA ARG A 81 -8.65 -6.28 -4.25
C ARG A 81 -8.12 -7.06 -3.05
N GLN A 82 -9.01 -7.32 -2.10
CA GLN A 82 -8.76 -8.16 -0.94
C GLN A 82 -8.91 -9.61 -1.36
N GLY A 83 -7.88 -10.42 -1.12
CA GLY A 83 -7.86 -11.85 -1.45
C GLY A 83 -8.69 -12.71 -0.48
N SER A 84 -9.64 -12.10 0.23
CA SER A 84 -10.61 -12.81 1.05
C SER A 84 -11.42 -13.74 0.15
N ASN A 85 -11.47 -15.03 0.51
CA ASN A 85 -12.06 -16.15 -0.25
C ASN A 85 -11.13 -16.88 -1.22
N GLY A 86 -9.81 -16.92 -0.95
CA GLY A 86 -8.86 -17.75 -1.71
C GLY A 86 -8.56 -17.27 -3.13
N LYS A 87 -9.02 -16.07 -3.49
CA LYS A 87 -8.80 -15.47 -4.81
C LYS A 87 -7.51 -14.66 -4.81
N SER A 88 -6.73 -14.79 -5.88
CA SER A 88 -5.49 -14.05 -6.06
C SER A 88 -5.71 -12.53 -5.98
N THR A 89 -4.83 -11.84 -5.26
CA THR A 89 -4.78 -10.38 -5.17
C THR A 89 -4.03 -9.75 -6.34
N LYS A 90 -3.53 -10.56 -7.29
CA LYS A 90 -2.90 -10.08 -8.52
C LYS A 90 -3.96 -9.71 -9.54
N LYS A 91 -3.68 -8.65 -10.30
CA LYS A 91 -4.51 -8.22 -11.42
C LYS A 91 -4.53 -9.26 -12.54
#